data_AF-T1GQA0-F1
#
_entry.id   AF-T1GQA0-F1
#
_cell.length_a   1.000
_cell.length_b   1.000
_cell.length_c   1.000
_cell.angle_alpha   90.00
_cell.angle_beta   90.00
_cell.angle_gamma   90.00
#
_symmetry.space_group_name_H-M   'P 1'
#
loop_
_entity.id
_entity.type
_entity.pdbx_description
1 polymer ?
#
loop_
_entity_poly.entity_id
_entity_poly.type
_entity_poly.pdbx_seq_one_letter_code
_entity_poly.pdbx_strand_id
1 'polypeptide(L)' 'MITNLVERGRRKCDMYWPKEGTEVYGVIQVKLISEEVMATYTVRTFHIKHLKVEIRCICLVAKGAMENVGFAKNKTL' A
#
# COMPACT_ATOMS: atom_id res chain seq x y z
N MET A 1 -6.96 2.65 13.45
CA MET A 1 -6.27 3.61 14.36
C MET A 1 -7.32 4.33 15.19
N ILE A 2 -7.14 4.44 16.51
CA ILE A 2 -8.17 4.94 17.45
C ILE A 2 -7.86 6.31 18.07
N THR A 3 -6.66 6.86 17.84
CA THR A 3 -6.20 8.15 18.39
C THR A 3 -5.81 9.11 17.27
N ASN A 4 -5.80 10.40 17.57
CA ASN A 4 -5.17 11.39 16.69
C ASN A 4 -3.64 11.36 16.84
N LEU A 5 -2.91 12.01 15.92
CA LEU A 5 -1.44 12.12 16.01
C LEU A 5 -1.02 12.92 17.26
N VAL A 6 -1.78 13.95 17.60
CA VAL A 6 -1.56 14.82 18.75
C VAL A 6 -2.90 15.02 19.48
N GLU A 7 -2.88 14.86 20.80
CA GLU A 7 -4.05 15.09 21.66
C GLU A 7 -3.65 16.01 22.82
N ARG A 8 -4.37 17.12 23.00
CA ARG A 8 -4.09 18.13 24.04
C ARG A 8 -2.61 18.57 24.06
N GLY A 9 -2.01 18.74 22.88
CA GLY A 9 -0.62 19.15 22.71
C GLY A 9 0.43 18.05 22.96
N ARG A 10 0.03 16.83 23.32
CA ARG A 10 0.94 15.69 23.49
C ARG A 10 0.91 14.79 22.27
N ARG A 11 2.09 14.45 21.75
CA ARG A 11 2.25 13.48 20.66
C ARG A 11 1.82 12.09 21.13
N LYS A 12 0.96 11.43 20.36
CA LYS A 12 0.41 10.10 20.66
C LYS A 12 0.90 9.04 19.69
N CYS A 13 0.92 9.39 18.40
CA CYS A 13 1.40 8.53 17.33
C CYS A 13 2.13 9.35 16.27
N ASP A 14 2.99 8.65 15.55
CA ASP A 14 3.66 9.17 14.37
C ASP A 14 2.79 8.85 13.15
N MET A 15 2.85 9.68 12.13
CA MET A 15 2.13 9.43 10.89
C MET A 15 2.90 8.39 10.08
N TYR A 16 2.38 7.16 10.07
CA TYR A 16 3.02 6.02 9.40
C TYR A 16 2.43 5.74 8.01
N TRP A 17 1.61 6.65 7.49
CA TRP A 17 0.96 6.54 6.19
C TRP A 17 1.19 7.82 5.36
N PRO A 18 1.18 7.73 4.03
CA PRO A 18 1.35 8.89 3.18
C PRO A 18 0.16 9.83 3.34
N LYS A 19 0.45 11.12 3.51
CA LYS A 19 -0.59 12.17 3.50
C LYS A 19 -1.22 12.32 2.11
N GLU A 20 -0.41 12.12 1.08
CA GLU A 20 -0.83 12.16 -0.32
C GLU A 20 0.09 11.28 -1.17
N GLY A 21 -0.42 10.82 -2.33
CA GLY A 21 0.39 10.06 -3.28
C GLY A 21 0.89 8.73 -2.72
N THR A 22 2.18 8.45 -2.93
CA THR A 22 2.80 7.15 -2.62
C THR A 22 4.08 7.35 -1.82
N GLU A 23 4.26 6.54 -0.78
CA GLU A 23 5.46 6.53 0.04
C GLU A 23 5.98 5.10 0.20
N VAL A 24 7.30 4.96 0.39
CA VAL A 24 7.96 3.65 0.51
C VAL A 24 8.55 3.54 1.92
N TYR A 25 8.06 2.57 2.67
CA TYR A 25 8.55 2.21 3.99
C TYR A 25 9.32 0.88 3.89
N GLY A 26 10.63 0.97 3.72
CA GLY A 26 11.50 -0.19 3.53
C GLY A 26 11.17 -0.95 2.23
N VAL A 27 10.59 -2.15 2.35
CA VAL A 27 10.20 -3.00 1.21
C VAL A 27 8.72 -2.87 0.83
N ILE A 28 7.98 -2.01 1.53
CA ILE A 28 6.54 -1.84 1.33
C ILE A 28 6.30 -0.46 0.72
N GLN A 29 5.67 -0.43 -0.44
CA GLN A 29 5.15 0.78 -1.07
C GLN A 29 3.68 0.93 -0.70
N VAL A 30 3.29 2.08 -0.17
CA VAL A 30 1.92 2.40 0.24
C VAL A 30 1.45 3.62 -0.53
N LYS A 31 0.32 3.50 -1.23
CA LYS A 31 -0.32 4.59 -1.96
C LYS A 31 -1.68 4.90 -1.34
N LEU A 32 -1.94 6.16 -1.00
CA LEU A 32 -3.27 6.61 -0.59
C LEU A 32 -4.18 6.67 -1.83
N ILE A 33 -5.31 5.98 -1.78
CA ILE A 33 -6.29 5.89 -2.86
C ILE A 33 -7.48 6.81 -2.60
N SER A 34 -8.04 6.76 -1.39
CA SER A 34 -9.11 7.64 -0.96
C SER A 34 -9.02 7.96 0.53
N GLU A 35 -9.51 9.13 0.90
CA GLU A 35 -9.70 9.57 2.27
C GLU A 35 -11.12 10.12 2.40
N GLU A 36 -11.89 9.58 3.33
CA GLU A 36 -13.26 10.00 3.63
C GLU A 36 -13.33 10.43 5.09
N VAL A 37 -13.50 11.73 5.32
CA VAL A 37 -13.58 12.32 6.65
C VAL A 37 -15.05 12.32 7.10
N MET A 38 -15.33 11.54 8.14
CA MET A 38 -16.64 11.50 8.80
C MET A 38 -16.59 12.33 10.10
N ALA A 39 -17.75 12.48 10.75
CA ALA A 39 -17.86 13.29 11.96
C ALA A 39 -16.98 12.78 13.14
N THR A 40 -16.77 11.47 13.25
CA THR A 40 -16.09 10.85 14.40
C THR A 40 -14.91 9.95 14.02
N TYR A 41 -14.70 9.68 12.73
CA TYR A 41 -13.60 8.87 12.23
C TYR A 41 -13.23 9.24 10.79
N THR A 42 -12.09 8.76 10.33
CA THR A 42 -11.66 8.91 8.94
C THR A 42 -11.38 7.54 8.35
N VAL A 43 -11.98 7.23 7.21
CA VAL A 43 -11.67 6.04 6.44
C VAL A 43 -10.60 6.39 5.43
N ARG A 44 -9.54 5.58 5.37
CA ARG A 44 -8.46 5.73 4.38
C ARG A 44 -8.28 4.41 3.65
N THR A 45 -8.36 4.45 2.33
CA THR A 45 -8.10 3.29 1.48
C THR A 45 -6.67 3.39 0.95
N PHE A 46 -5.87 2.35 1.19
CA PHE A 46 -4.50 2.28 0.72
C PHE A 46 -4.31 1.11 -0.25
N HIS A 47 -3.50 1.33 -1.28
CA HIS A 47 -2.94 0.27 -2.09
C HIS A 47 -1.52 -0.05 -1.60
N ILE A 48 -1.28 -1.30 -1.23
CA ILE A 48 -0.01 -1.75 -0.65
C ILE A 48 0.67 -2.74 -1.60
N LYS A 49 1.93 -2.48 -1.92
CA LYS A 49 2.76 -3.35 -2.76
C LYS A 49 4.05 -3.72 -2.04
N HIS A 50 4.33 -5.02 -1.96
CA HIS A 50 5.63 -5.49 -1.48
C HIS A 50 6.64 -5.51 -2.64
N LEU A 51 7.66 -4.66 -2.57
CA LEU A 51 8.60 -4.39 -3.66
C LEU A 51 9.55 -5.55 -3.97
N LYS A 52 9.77 -6.45 -3.00
CA LYS A 52 10.67 -7.62 -3.15
C LYS A 52 9.96 -8.97 -3.21
N VAL A 53 8.61 -8.98 -3.21
CA VAL A 53 7.88 -10.25 -3.35
C VAL A 53 7.73 -10.47 -4.85
N GLU A 54 8.62 -11.27 -5.40
CA GLU A 54 8.29 -12.02 -6.60
C GLU A 54 7.29 -13.08 -6.16
N ILE A 55 6.00 -12.87 -6.44
CA ILE A 55 4.99 -13.91 -6.26
C ILE A 55 5.40 -15.05 -7.20
N ARG A 56 6.14 -16.02 -6.67
CA ARG A 56 6.22 -17.35 -7.25
C ARG A 56 4.84 -17.94 -7.05
N CYS A 57 3.98 -17.72 -8.05
CA CYS A 57 2.66 -18.30 -8.07
C CYS A 57 2.84 -19.82 -8.14
N ILE A 58 2.74 -20.50 -6.99
CA ILE A 58 2.68 -21.97 -6.90
C ILE A 58 1.35 -22.48 -7.53
N CYS A 59 0.42 -21.60 -7.90
CA CYS A 59 -0.86 -21.96 -8.50
C CYS A 59 -0.85 -22.17 -10.03
N LEU A 60 0.29 -22.14 -10.73
CA LEU A 60 0.31 -22.41 -12.19
C LEU A 60 -0.01 -23.87 -12.60
N VAL A 61 -0.37 -24.76 -11.66
CA VAL A 61 -0.87 -26.11 -12.02
C VAL A 61 -2.38 -26.11 -12.36
N ALA A 62 -3.14 -25.06 -12.03
CA ALA A 62 -4.57 -25.01 -12.34
C ALA A 62 -4.83 -24.22 -13.65
N LYS A 63 -4.57 -24.89 -14.77
CA LYS A 63 -5.21 -24.74 -16.10
C LYS A 63 -5.72 -23.35 -16.53
N GLY A 64 -5.03 -22.78 -17.52
CA GLY A 64 -5.63 -22.27 -18.77
C GLY A 64 -6.37 -20.92 -18.73
N ALA A 65 -5.83 -19.96 -19.48
CA ALA A 65 -6.46 -18.72 -19.95
C ALA A 65 -6.71 -17.63 -18.90
N MET A 66 -5.83 -16.63 -18.86
CA MET A 66 -6.19 -15.28 -19.32
C MET A 66 -4.92 -14.50 -19.68
N GLU A 67 -4.99 -13.87 -20.84
CA GLU A 67 -3.95 -13.15 -21.55
C GLU A 67 -3.44 -11.90 -20.84
N ASN A 68 -2.22 -11.52 -21.20
CA ASN A 68 -1.66 -10.16 -21.10
C ASN A 68 -1.53 -9.56 -19.70
N VAL A 69 -0.62 -10.10 -18.88
CA VAL A 69 0.13 -9.24 -17.94
C VAL A 69 1.58 -9.28 -18.37
N GLY A 70 1.96 -8.28 -19.17
CA GLY A 70 3.34 -8.01 -19.55
C GLY A 70 4.20 -7.86 -18.30
N PHE A 71 4.91 -8.94 -17.94
CA PHE A 71 6.03 -8.88 -17.02
C PHE A 71 7.14 -8.14 -17.74
N ALA A 72 7.30 -6.86 -17.40
CA ALA A 72 8.27 -5.97 -18.00
C ALA A 72 9.66 -6.62 -18.00
N LYS A 73 10.14 -6.93 -19.20
CA LYS A 73 11.58 -7.05 -19.48
C LYS A 73 12.19 -5.70 -19.10
N ASN A 74 13.07 -5.66 -18.11
CA ASN A 74 14.14 -4.67 -18.00
C ASN A 74 15.14 -5.05 -16.90
N LYS A 75 16.14 -5.81 -17.31
CA LYS A 75 17.51 -5.93 -16.78
C LYS A 75 18.21 -6.81 -17.82
N THR A 76 19.26 -6.40 -18.49
CA THR A 76 20.45 -5.70 -18.00
C THR A 76 21.13 -5.06 -19.21
N LEU A 77 21.74 -3.89 -19.02
CA LEU A 77 22.71 -3.33 -19.95
C LEU A 77 23.99 -4.20 -19.93
#